data_AF-A0A961NJ31-F1
#
_entry.id   AF-A0A961NJ31-F1
#
_cell.length_a   1.000
_cell.length_b   1.000
_cell.length_c   1.000
_cell.angle_alpha   90.00
_cell.angle_beta   90.00
_cell.angle_gamma   90.00
#
_symmetry.space_group_name_H-M   'P 1'
#
loop_
_entity.id
_entity.type
_entity.pdbx_description
1 polymer ?
#
loop_
_entity_poly.entity_id
_entity_poly.type
_entity_poly.pdbx_seq_one_letter_code
_entity_poly.pdbx_strand_id
1 'polypeptide(L)' 'LQPEWLVGVGRFAEKQARQALADHPRTNGIRIATVLHPSPASPAANKDWAGTATRQLVDQGIWKQERAHR' A
#
# COMPACT_ATOMS: atom_id res chain seq x y z
N LEU A 1 -11.95 3.92 12.77
CA LEU A 1 -11.65 4.69 11.54
C LEU A 1 -12.62 4.27 10.43
N GLN A 2 -12.80 5.07 9.38
CA GLN A 2 -13.55 4.72 8.16
C GLN A 2 -12.68 5.07 6.93
N PRO A 3 -11.59 4.32 6.70
CA PRO A 3 -10.64 4.68 5.67
C PRO A 3 -11.19 4.37 4.27
N GLU A 4 -10.82 5.19 3.30
CA GLU A 4 -11.05 4.89 1.88
C GLU A 4 -10.09 3.82 1.36
N TRP A 5 -8.88 3.77 1.93
CA TRP A 5 -7.80 2.86 1.54
C TRP A 5 -7.24 2.09 2.74
N LEU A 6 -6.98 0.81 2.53
CA LEU A 6 -6.13 -0.02 3.39
C LEU A 6 -4.89 -0.43 2.60
N VAL A 7 -3.72 -0.02 3.06
CA VAL A 7 -2.45 -0.34 2.40
C VAL A 7 -1.73 -1.44 3.18
N GLY A 8 -1.63 -2.62 2.58
CA GLY A 8 -0.82 -3.71 3.12
C GLY A 8 0.68 -3.44 2.93
N VAL A 9 1.46 -3.53 4.00
CA VAL A 9 2.92 -3.49 3.91
C VAL A 9 3.41 -4.91 3.62
N GLY A 10 3.73 -5.16 2.36
CA GLY A 10 4.04 -6.49 1.84
C GLY A 10 2.82 -7.34 1.49
N ARG A 11 3.07 -8.36 0.67
CA ARG A 11 2.04 -9.27 0.13
C ARG A 11 1.27 -10.04 1.20
N PHE A 12 1.91 -10.35 2.34
CA PHE A 12 1.23 -11.04 3.43
C PHE A 12 0.11 -10.17 4.02
N ALA A 13 0.41 -8.91 4.38
CA ALA A 13 -0.57 -8.00 4.95
C ALA A 13 -1.73 -7.74 3.99
N GLU A 14 -1.45 -7.59 2.69
CA GLU A 14 -2.49 -7.46 1.67
C GLU A 14 -3.44 -8.68 1.64
N LYS A 15 -2.89 -9.90 1.65
CA LYS A 15 -3.69 -11.14 1.67
C LYS A 15 -4.57 -11.22 2.92
N GLN A 16 -3.99 -10.95 4.09
CA GLN A 16 -4.75 -10.96 5.34
C GLN A 16 -5.85 -9.90 5.34
N ALA A 17 -5.59 -8.71 4.81
CA ALA A 17 -6.59 -7.66 4.68
C ALA A 17 -7.75 -8.08 3.77
N ARG A 18 -7.45 -8.68 2.60
CA ARG A 18 -8.49 -9.19 1.70
C ARG A 18 -9.35 -10.26 2.37
N GLN A 19 -8.73 -11.19 3.10
CA GLN A 19 -9.45 -12.23 3.83
C GLN A 19 -10.33 -11.66 4.95
N ALA A 20 -9.80 -10.74 5.76
CA ALA A 20 -10.52 -10.16 6.89
C ALA A 20 -11.71 -9.28 6.44
N LEU A 21 -11.65 -8.72 5.24
CA LEU A 21 -12.66 -7.79 4.73
C LEU A 21 -13.67 -8.42 3.74
N ALA A 22 -13.46 -9.68 3.31
CA ALA A 22 -14.25 -10.33 2.26
C ALA A 22 -15.76 -10.33 2.55
N ASP A 23 -16.14 -10.54 3.81
CA ASP A 23 -17.54 -10.72 4.23
C ASP A 23 -18.01 -9.67 5.24
N HIS A 24 -17.28 -8.56 5.39
CA HIS A 24 -17.60 -7.56 6.39
C HIS A 24 -18.51 -6.44 5.80
N PRO A 25 -19.78 -6.31 6.22
CA PRO A 25 -20.75 -5.42 5.53
C PRO A 25 -20.33 -3.94 5.49
N ARG A 26 -19.59 -3.49 6.51
CA ARG A 26 -19.09 -2.11 6.61
C ARG A 26 -17.83 -1.83 5.78
N THR A 27 -17.31 -2.80 5.03
CA THR A 27 -16.02 -2.69 4.32
C THR A 27 -16.17 -2.75 2.80
N ASN A 28 -17.40 -2.81 2.29
CA ASN A 28 -17.72 -2.96 0.87
C ASN A 28 -17.20 -1.83 -0.05
N GLY A 29 -16.72 -0.72 0.53
CA GLY A 29 -16.12 0.41 -0.20
C GLY A 29 -14.63 0.62 0.06
N ILE A 30 -13.99 -0.18 0.92
CA ILE A 30 -12.57 -0.01 1.24
C ILE A 30 -11.72 -0.56 0.10
N ARG A 31 -10.83 0.27 -0.45
CA ARG A 31 -9.89 -0.16 -1.49
C ARG A 31 -8.62 -0.71 -0.85
N ILE A 32 -8.19 -1.89 -1.28
CA ILE A 32 -7.00 -2.55 -0.75
C ILE A 32 -5.84 -2.38 -1.74
N ALA A 33 -4.76 -1.82 -1.22
CA ALA A 33 -3.49 -1.58 -1.91
C ALA A 33 -2.34 -2.28 -1.21
N THR A 34 -1.16 -2.27 -1.84
CA THR A 34 0.04 -2.88 -1.26
C THR A 34 1.28 -2.04 -1.57
N VAL A 35 2.22 -2.02 -0.64
CA VAL A 35 3.56 -1.46 -0.84
C VAL A 35 4.62 -2.51 -0.51
N LEU A 36 5.83 -2.30 -1.02
CA LEU A 36 6.98 -3.12 -0.70
C LEU A 36 7.18 -3.18 0.82
N HIS A 37 7.44 -4.36 1.36
CA HIS A 37 7.77 -4.50 2.77
C HIS A 37 9.21 -3.97 3.03
N PRO A 38 9.46 -3.22 4.12
CA PRO A 38 10.78 -2.65 4.43
C PRO A 38 11.79 -3.68 4.98
N SER A 39 11.55 -4.98 4.79
CA SER A 39 12.39 -6.00 5.44
C SER A 39 13.76 -6.03 4.77
N PRO A 40 14.86 -6.13 5.55
CA PRO A 40 16.20 -6.28 4.99
C PRO A 40 16.38 -7.57 4.18
N ALA A 41 15.47 -8.54 4.33
CA ALA A 41 15.44 -9.75 3.52
C ALA A 41 15.04 -9.50 2.05
N SER A 42 14.54 -8.30 1.71
CA SER A 42 14.21 -7.93 0.34
C SER A 42 15.34 -7.09 -0.29
N PRO A 43 16.02 -7.57 -1.36
CA PRO A 43 17.02 -6.77 -2.07
C PRO A 43 16.47 -5.45 -2.61
N ALA A 44 15.19 -5.42 -3.01
CA ALA A 44 14.53 -4.21 -3.48
C ALA A 44 14.37 -3.16 -2.36
N ALA A 45 14.06 -3.61 -1.13
CA ALA A 45 13.93 -2.71 0.01
C ALA A 45 15.29 -2.13 0.43
N ASN A 46 16.34 -2.93 0.37
CA ASN A 46 17.71 -2.48 0.65
C ASN A 46 18.20 -1.43 -0.34
N LYS A 47 17.74 -1.50 -1.59
CA LYS A 47 18.16 -0.57 -2.64
C LYS A 47 17.53 0.82 -2.49
N ASP A 48 16.21 0.89 -2.39
CA ASP A 48 15.45 2.14 -2.26
C ASP A 48 14.01 1.85 -1.83
N TRP A 49 13.81 1.50 -0.56
CA TRP A 49 12.47 1.23 -0.04
C TRP A 49 11.57 2.46 -0.12
N ALA A 50 12.05 3.62 0.33
CA ALA A 50 11.23 4.85 0.40
C ALA A 50 10.78 5.33 -0.98
N GLY A 51 11.68 5.36 -1.97
CA GLY A 51 11.32 5.74 -3.33
C GLY A 51 10.44 4.69 -4.02
N THR A 52 10.66 3.39 -3.75
CA THR A 52 9.81 2.32 -4.29
C THR A 52 8.40 2.38 -3.71
N ALA A 53 8.25 2.52 -2.39
CA ALA A 53 6.96 2.62 -1.72
C ALA A 53 6.21 3.89 -2.17
N THR A 54 6.92 5.02 -2.30
CA THR A 54 6.35 6.28 -2.80
C THR A 54 5.81 6.12 -4.22
N ARG A 55 6.59 5.55 -5.15
CA ARG A 55 6.12 5.26 -6.52
C ARG A 55 4.89 4.35 -6.51
N GLN A 56 4.90 3.28 -5.71
CA GLN A 56 3.75 2.37 -5.60
C GLN A 56 2.49 3.06 -5.08
N LEU A 57 2.60 3.95 -4.10
CA LEU A 57 1.45 4.72 -3.58
C LEU A 57 0.90 5.68 -4.65
N VAL A 58 1.79 6.29 -5.43
CA VAL A 58 1.41 7.19 -6.52
C VAL A 58 0.77 6.43 -7.69
N ASP A 59 1.36 5.31 -8.10
CA ASP A 59 0.86 4.47 -9.20
C ASP A 59 -0.52 3.88 -8.89
N GLN A 60 -0.78 3.59 -7.61
CA GLN A 60 -2.10 3.15 -7.12
C GLN A 60 -3.09 4.31 -6.94
N GLY A 61 -2.67 5.56 -7.19
CA GLY A 61 -3.50 6.75 -7.07
C GLY A 61 -3.81 7.16 -5.63
N ILE A 62 -3.08 6.64 -4.65
CA ILE A 62 -3.26 6.97 -3.22
C ILE A 62 -2.61 8.32 -2.93
N TRP A 63 -1.39 8.51 -3.44
CA TRP A 63 -0.67 9.78 -3.35
C TRP A 63 -0.69 10.48 -4.70
N LYS A 64 -0.71 11.81 -4.67
CA LYS A 64 -0.58 12.63 -5.88
C LYS A 64 0.92 12.74 -6.22
N GLN A 65 1.26 12.69 -7.51
CA GLN A 65 2.58 13.14 -7.97
C GLN A 65 2.77 14.59 -7.50
N GLU A 66 3.72 14.82 -6.62
CA GLU A 66 4.08 16.17 -6.22
C GLU A 66 4.75 16.83 -7.42
N ARG A 67 4.16 17.90 -7.96
CA ARG A 67 4.83 18.67 -9.00
C ARG A 67 6.05 19.31 -8.35
N ALA A 68 7.24 18.93 -8.82
CA ALA A 68 8.48 19.57 -8.42
C ALA A 68 8.28 21.09 -8.53
N HIS A 69 8.26 21.78 -7.38
CA HIS A 69 8.40 23.23 -7.36
C HIS A 69 9.79 23.51 -7.95
N ARG A 70 9.79 24.18 -9.10
CA ARG A 70 10.98 24.84 -9.64
C ARG A 70 11.32 26.04 -8.79
#